data_AF-A0A2D5E279-F1
#
_entry.id   AF-A0A2D5E279-F1
#
_cell.length_a   1.000
_cell.length_b   1.000
_cell.length_c   1.000
_cell.angle_alpha   90.00
_cell.angle_beta   90.00
_cell.angle_gamma   90.00
#
_symmetry.space_group_name_H-M   'P 1'
#
loop_
_entity.id
_entity.type
_entity.pdbx_description
1 polymer ?
#
loop_
_entity_poly.entity_id
_entity_poly.type
_entity_poly.pdbx_seq_one_letter_code
_entity_poly.pdbx_strand_id
1 'polypeptide(L)'
;AAAPDVDQIFAVANSTKYGGAGYSGNDIGTFSSDNSASLQVAIHELGHSLGNLADEYHYGGGSTWTGTEPSTANISTLEADEMAGSSAKWFRWLGFVQPGVGGHDTFEGAGYHEFGLFRPTANSMMRELNQRFNMPGREALIIEFSKVVDLIEDRIPADSIVPADAIASVVAVEPLHGLDYRWEHDGIEIPNATTSMLDLSTIATLEDGDLISVIVTDPTDMVRDEAARTDWMTDRVDWIVSAPSAPDPDLNGDGRVDGADLGIMLLYWGSSGTPGDLDGDGQVGGPDLGIMLAGWTG
;
A
#
# COMPACT_ATOMS: atom_id res chain seq x y z
N ALA A 1 9.17 -21.28 -8.32
CA ALA A 1 10.04 -20.09 -8.32
C ALA A 1 11.50 -20.53 -8.43
N ALA A 2 12.35 -19.72 -9.07
CA ALA A 2 13.79 -20.00 -9.20
C ALA A 2 14.55 -19.86 -7.86
N ALA A 3 13.96 -19.15 -6.88
CA ALA A 3 14.32 -19.16 -5.47
C ALA A 3 13.03 -18.93 -4.62
N PRO A 4 12.80 -19.69 -3.53
CA PRO A 4 11.67 -19.43 -2.63
C PRO A 4 11.96 -18.23 -1.72
N ASP A 5 10.89 -17.58 -1.24
CA ASP A 5 10.92 -16.48 -0.25
C ASP A 5 11.68 -15.22 -0.71
N VAL A 6 11.74 -14.96 -2.02
CA VAL A 6 12.33 -13.75 -2.60
C VAL A 6 11.44 -13.22 -3.74
N ASP A 7 11.32 -11.89 -3.83
CA ASP A 7 10.48 -11.22 -4.84
C ASP A 7 11.27 -10.82 -6.10
N GLN A 8 12.61 -10.74 -6.01
CA GLN A 8 13.48 -10.36 -7.13
C GLN A 8 14.85 -11.04 -7.01
N ILE A 9 15.36 -11.57 -8.13
CA ILE A 9 16.62 -12.33 -8.19
C ILE A 9 17.65 -11.58 -9.03
N PHE A 10 18.90 -11.54 -8.55
CA PHE A 10 20.06 -11.17 -9.36
C PHE A 10 21.06 -12.30 -9.47
N ALA A 11 21.36 -12.74 -10.69
CA ALA A 11 22.46 -13.66 -10.96
C ALA A 11 23.71 -12.88 -11.39
N VAL A 12 24.74 -12.90 -10.54
CA VAL A 12 25.98 -12.13 -10.76
C VAL A 12 27.06 -13.04 -11.33
N ALA A 13 27.56 -12.73 -12.52
CA ALA A 13 28.64 -13.44 -13.16
C ALA A 13 30.00 -12.87 -12.72
N ASN A 14 30.86 -13.71 -12.12
CA ASN A 14 32.24 -13.37 -11.79
C ASN A 14 33.09 -13.20 -13.06
N SER A 15 33.07 -12.00 -13.64
CA SER A 15 33.65 -11.69 -14.95
C SER A 15 33.81 -10.19 -15.14
N THR A 16 34.83 -9.79 -15.89
CA THR A 16 35.02 -8.41 -16.36
C THR A 16 34.32 -8.13 -17.70
N LYS A 17 33.80 -9.18 -18.38
CA LYS A 17 33.13 -9.05 -19.67
C LYS A 17 31.80 -8.31 -19.52
N TYR A 18 31.61 -7.24 -20.29
CA TYR A 18 30.34 -6.51 -20.36
C TYR A 18 29.19 -7.44 -20.76
N GLY A 19 28.08 -7.32 -20.04
CA GLY A 19 26.85 -8.01 -20.37
C GLY A 19 25.91 -8.14 -19.17
N GLY A 20 24.64 -8.24 -19.51
CA GLY A 20 23.53 -8.53 -18.63
C GLY A 20 22.31 -8.94 -19.47
N ALA A 21 21.28 -9.39 -18.78
CA ALA A 21 19.96 -9.68 -19.33
C ALA A 21 18.95 -9.76 -18.19
N GLY A 22 17.77 -9.16 -18.38
CA GLY A 22 16.64 -9.23 -17.47
C GLY A 22 15.49 -10.03 -18.07
N TYR A 23 14.85 -10.85 -17.24
CA TYR A 23 13.77 -11.75 -17.61
C TYR A 23 12.57 -11.52 -16.70
N SER A 24 11.55 -10.82 -17.21
CA SER A 24 10.30 -10.55 -16.49
C SER A 24 9.53 -11.81 -16.09
N GLY A 25 9.57 -12.87 -16.91
CA GLY A 25 8.83 -14.10 -16.60
C GLY A 25 9.35 -14.91 -15.41
N ASN A 26 10.51 -14.54 -14.84
CA ASN A 26 11.10 -15.23 -13.69
C ASN A 26 11.62 -14.26 -12.61
N ASP A 27 11.45 -12.95 -12.81
CA ASP A 27 12.01 -11.89 -11.94
C ASP A 27 13.53 -12.01 -11.75
N ILE A 28 14.26 -12.32 -12.85
CA ILE A 28 15.72 -12.50 -12.83
C ILE A 28 16.41 -11.42 -13.65
N GLY A 29 17.25 -10.62 -13.00
CA GLY A 29 18.28 -9.80 -13.64
C GLY A 29 19.63 -10.49 -13.62
N THR A 30 20.44 -10.34 -14.66
CA THR A 30 21.80 -10.90 -14.72
C THR A 30 22.81 -9.83 -15.09
N PHE A 31 23.98 -9.81 -14.46
CA PHE A 31 25.04 -8.86 -14.82
C PHE A 31 26.42 -9.38 -14.40
N SER A 32 27.48 -8.82 -14.99
CA SER A 32 28.87 -9.11 -14.61
C SER A 32 29.27 -8.35 -13.35
N SER A 33 30.07 -8.91 -12.44
CA SER A 33 30.52 -8.23 -11.20
C SER A 33 31.64 -7.21 -11.41
N ASP A 34 32.57 -7.47 -12.34
CA ASP A 34 33.86 -6.76 -12.41
C ASP A 34 33.99 -5.90 -13.67
N ASN A 35 32.88 -5.55 -14.30
CA ASN A 35 32.84 -4.58 -15.38
C ASN A 35 32.66 -3.16 -14.81
N SER A 36 33.24 -2.15 -15.45
CA SER A 36 33.07 -0.77 -15.00
C SER A 36 31.63 -0.26 -15.07
N ALA A 37 30.79 -0.88 -15.89
CA ALA A 37 29.36 -0.56 -16.04
C ALA A 37 28.44 -1.46 -15.21
N SER A 38 28.97 -2.40 -14.41
CA SER A 38 28.20 -3.45 -13.74
C SER A 38 26.97 -2.96 -12.98
N LEU A 39 27.11 -1.91 -12.17
CA LEU A 39 25.98 -1.35 -11.42
C LEU A 39 24.90 -0.76 -12.33
N GLN A 40 25.29 -0.10 -13.41
CA GLN A 40 24.35 0.49 -14.35
C GLN A 40 23.62 -0.59 -15.16
N VAL A 41 24.33 -1.65 -15.54
CA VAL A 41 23.72 -2.83 -16.16
C VAL A 41 22.73 -3.46 -15.20
N ALA A 42 23.09 -3.68 -13.94
CA ALA A 42 22.17 -4.24 -12.94
C ALA A 42 20.87 -3.42 -12.80
N ILE A 43 20.97 -2.08 -12.79
CA ILE A 43 19.80 -1.19 -12.73
C ILE A 43 18.97 -1.29 -14.02
N HIS A 44 19.61 -1.36 -15.19
CA HIS A 44 18.92 -1.55 -16.46
C HIS A 44 18.18 -2.91 -16.50
N GLU A 45 18.83 -3.99 -16.09
CA GLU A 45 18.21 -5.31 -16.03
C GLU A 45 17.08 -5.40 -15.01
N LEU A 46 17.14 -4.62 -13.92
CA LEU A 46 16.00 -4.48 -12.99
C LEU A 46 14.77 -3.90 -13.70
N GLY A 47 14.98 -2.97 -14.63
CA GLY A 47 13.91 -2.41 -15.46
C GLY A 47 13.17 -3.48 -16.24
N HIS A 48 13.87 -4.47 -16.76
CA HIS A 48 13.26 -5.62 -17.43
C HIS A 48 12.66 -6.62 -16.45
N SER A 49 13.43 -7.04 -15.43
CA SER A 49 13.05 -8.17 -14.59
C SER A 49 11.94 -7.84 -13.60
N LEU A 50 11.92 -6.63 -13.07
CA LEU A 50 10.87 -6.16 -12.15
C LEU A 50 9.88 -5.27 -12.90
N GLY A 51 10.38 -4.23 -13.57
CA GLY A 51 9.53 -3.18 -14.16
C GLY A 51 8.80 -3.57 -15.43
N ASN A 52 8.99 -4.79 -15.95
CA ASN A 52 8.39 -5.27 -17.21
C ASN A 52 8.64 -4.30 -18.39
N LEU A 53 9.79 -3.64 -18.42
CA LEU A 53 10.15 -2.66 -19.44
C LEU A 53 10.79 -3.33 -20.65
N ALA A 54 10.61 -2.73 -21.82
CA ALA A 54 11.34 -3.09 -23.03
C ALA A 54 12.60 -2.24 -23.18
N ASP A 55 13.51 -2.71 -24.03
CA ASP A 55 14.63 -1.89 -24.48
C ASP A 55 14.15 -0.73 -25.35
N GLU A 56 14.71 0.46 -25.11
CA GLU A 56 14.39 1.70 -25.84
C GLU A 56 15.46 2.05 -26.88
N TYR A 57 16.56 1.31 -26.95
CA TYR A 57 17.51 1.46 -28.05
C TYR A 57 17.05 0.72 -29.29
N HIS A 58 17.57 1.17 -30.44
CA HIS A 58 17.38 0.53 -31.72
C HIS A 58 18.75 0.21 -32.33
N TYR A 59 18.76 -0.71 -33.29
CA TYR A 59 19.91 -0.88 -34.17
C TYR A 59 19.65 -0.10 -35.46
N GLY A 60 20.67 0.60 -35.96
CA GLY A 60 20.57 1.25 -37.26
C GLY A 60 20.50 0.22 -38.40
N GLY A 61 20.02 0.64 -39.57
CA GLY A 61 19.96 -0.20 -40.77
C GLY A 61 18.57 -0.31 -41.38
N GLY A 62 17.62 0.52 -40.94
CA GLY A 62 16.29 0.67 -41.50
C GLY A 62 15.31 -0.44 -41.15
N SER A 63 15.48 -1.10 -39.99
CA SER A 63 14.52 -2.09 -39.50
C SER A 63 13.22 -1.41 -39.08
N THR A 64 12.09 -2.02 -39.42
CA THR A 64 10.75 -1.51 -39.08
C THR A 64 9.98 -2.58 -38.31
N TRP A 65 9.37 -2.21 -37.19
CA TRP A 65 8.42 -3.05 -36.49
C TRP A 65 7.08 -3.09 -37.24
N THR A 66 6.55 -4.29 -37.46
CA THR A 66 5.27 -4.53 -38.13
C THR A 66 4.32 -5.41 -37.31
N GLY A 67 4.69 -5.66 -36.05
CA GLY A 67 3.91 -6.44 -35.11
C GLY A 67 2.78 -5.65 -34.46
N THR A 68 2.12 -6.27 -33.49
CA THR A 68 1.08 -5.63 -32.68
C THR A 68 1.67 -4.66 -31.65
N GLU A 69 0.81 -3.88 -31.01
CA GLU A 69 1.17 -3.04 -29.87
C GLU A 69 1.88 -3.88 -28.78
N PRO A 70 3.12 -3.51 -28.37
CA PRO A 70 3.81 -4.19 -27.28
C PRO A 70 3.01 -4.12 -25.97
N SER A 71 3.16 -5.05 -25.04
CA SER A 71 2.52 -4.96 -23.72
C SER A 71 3.27 -4.02 -22.76
N THR A 72 4.58 -3.90 -22.91
CA THR A 72 5.49 -3.12 -22.04
C THR A 72 5.15 -1.63 -22.00
N ALA A 73 5.32 -0.99 -20.84
CA ALA A 73 4.85 0.38 -20.62
C ALA A 73 5.61 1.45 -21.41
N ASN A 74 6.87 1.20 -21.79
CA ASN A 74 7.80 2.22 -22.27
C ASN A 74 8.12 2.17 -23.79
N ILE A 75 7.41 1.34 -24.57
CA ILE A 75 7.44 1.39 -26.04
C ILE A 75 6.02 1.22 -26.61
N SER A 76 5.78 1.80 -27.78
CA SER A 76 4.45 1.81 -28.42
C SER A 76 4.54 1.91 -29.94
N THR A 77 3.54 1.41 -30.65
CA THR A 77 3.31 1.68 -32.08
C THR A 77 2.51 2.97 -32.31
N LEU A 78 2.01 3.59 -31.25
CA LEU A 78 1.15 4.78 -31.31
C LEU A 78 1.98 6.06 -31.26
N GLU A 79 1.60 7.03 -32.09
CA GLU A 79 2.07 8.42 -31.97
C GLU A 79 1.30 9.19 -30.89
N ALA A 80 1.78 10.38 -30.52
CA ALA A 80 1.25 11.16 -29.40
C ALA A 80 -0.27 11.43 -29.48
N ASP A 81 -0.79 11.80 -30.65
CA ASP A 81 -2.21 12.10 -30.83
C ASP A 81 -3.09 10.84 -30.66
N GLU A 82 -2.66 9.69 -31.20
CA GLU A 82 -3.38 8.42 -31.07
C GLU A 82 -3.34 7.89 -29.64
N MET A 83 -2.17 8.00 -29.00
CA MET A 83 -1.96 7.63 -27.60
C MET A 83 -2.84 8.46 -26.67
N ALA A 84 -2.89 9.78 -26.87
CA ALA A 84 -3.76 10.69 -26.14
C ALA A 84 -5.25 10.38 -26.39
N GLY A 85 -5.64 10.19 -27.66
CA GLY A 85 -7.03 9.93 -28.04
C GLY A 85 -7.57 8.59 -27.54
N SER A 86 -6.70 7.60 -27.33
CA SER A 86 -7.05 6.26 -26.84
C SER A 86 -6.78 6.06 -25.34
N SER A 87 -6.21 7.04 -24.64
CA SER A 87 -5.78 6.91 -23.24
C SER A 87 -4.88 5.68 -23.02
N ALA A 88 -3.98 5.42 -23.96
CA ALA A 88 -3.09 4.26 -23.94
C ALA A 88 -1.69 4.64 -23.45
N LYS A 89 -0.92 3.64 -22.98
CA LYS A 89 0.52 3.78 -22.70
C LYS A 89 0.81 4.97 -21.76
N TRP A 90 1.71 5.86 -22.17
CA TRP A 90 2.13 7.01 -21.38
C TRP A 90 1.35 8.28 -21.71
N PHE A 91 0.09 8.17 -22.17
CA PHE A 91 -0.75 9.34 -22.45
C PHE A 91 -0.78 10.35 -21.30
N ARG A 92 -0.77 9.88 -20.05
CA ARG A 92 -0.75 10.71 -18.83
C ARG A 92 0.53 11.54 -18.68
N TRP A 93 1.61 11.14 -19.35
CA TRP A 93 2.91 11.78 -19.30
C TRP A 93 3.21 12.66 -20.51
N LEU A 94 2.44 12.60 -21.59
CA LEU A 94 2.68 13.43 -22.78
C LEU A 94 2.79 14.92 -22.41
N GLY A 95 3.86 15.56 -22.88
CA GLY A 95 4.18 16.96 -22.59
C GLY A 95 4.84 17.21 -21.22
N PHE A 96 4.94 16.21 -20.34
CA PHE A 96 5.65 16.37 -19.07
C PHE A 96 7.16 16.49 -19.28
N VAL A 97 7.78 17.51 -18.68
CA VAL A 97 9.23 17.71 -18.73
C VAL A 97 9.85 17.24 -17.43
N GLN A 98 10.49 16.08 -17.45
CA GLN A 98 11.16 15.52 -16.28
C GLN A 98 12.56 16.14 -16.11
N PRO A 99 12.87 16.73 -14.93
CA PRO A 99 14.19 17.25 -14.66
C PRO A 99 15.30 16.20 -14.82
N GLY A 100 16.24 16.49 -15.72
CA GLY A 100 17.38 15.63 -16.01
C GLY A 100 17.12 14.49 -17.02
N VAL A 101 15.91 14.39 -17.58
CA VAL A 101 15.58 13.42 -18.66
C VAL A 101 15.06 14.14 -19.91
N GLY A 102 14.15 15.10 -19.74
CA GLY A 102 13.58 15.87 -20.84
C GLY A 102 12.06 15.71 -20.99
N GLY A 103 11.54 16.17 -22.13
CA GLY A 103 10.12 16.09 -22.47
C GLY A 103 9.68 14.68 -22.83
N HIS A 104 8.46 14.34 -22.41
CA HIS A 104 7.79 13.09 -22.75
C HIS A 104 6.92 13.29 -23.99
N ASP A 105 7.20 12.51 -25.04
CA ASP A 105 6.54 12.55 -26.34
C ASP A 105 6.65 11.15 -26.99
N THR A 106 6.49 11.02 -28.31
CA THR A 106 6.70 9.77 -29.05
C THR A 106 7.94 9.88 -29.95
N PHE A 107 9.11 9.50 -29.43
CA PHE A 107 10.36 9.51 -30.17
C PHE A 107 10.54 8.21 -30.95
N GLU A 108 10.63 8.28 -32.28
CA GLU A 108 10.78 7.09 -33.12
C GLU A 108 12.12 6.37 -32.87
N GLY A 109 12.07 5.05 -32.93
CA GLY A 109 13.19 4.14 -32.72
C GLY A 109 13.20 3.57 -31.30
N ALA A 110 12.84 2.30 -31.15
CA ALA A 110 12.83 1.57 -29.89
C ALA A 110 12.76 0.06 -30.12
N GLY A 111 12.95 -0.75 -29.08
CA GLY A 111 12.76 -2.20 -29.14
C GLY A 111 13.55 -2.86 -30.26
N TYR A 112 14.80 -2.44 -30.48
CA TYR A 112 15.70 -2.92 -31.54
C TYR A 112 15.33 -2.49 -32.98
N HIS A 113 14.25 -1.73 -33.17
CA HIS A 113 13.75 -1.28 -34.49
C HIS A 113 13.92 0.22 -34.69
N GLU A 114 14.43 0.63 -35.87
CA GLU A 114 14.63 2.04 -36.22
C GLU A 114 13.31 2.77 -36.49
N PHE A 115 12.32 2.08 -37.06
CA PHE A 115 11.02 2.65 -37.42
C PHE A 115 9.85 1.83 -36.84
N GLY A 116 8.68 2.47 -36.69
CA GLY A 116 7.42 1.82 -36.32
C GLY A 116 7.23 1.50 -34.84
N LEU A 117 8.21 1.88 -33.99
CA LEU A 117 8.07 1.90 -32.54
C LEU A 117 8.57 3.24 -32.00
N PHE A 118 7.91 3.71 -30.96
CA PHE A 118 8.21 4.95 -30.26
C PHE A 118 8.60 4.66 -28.81
N ARG A 119 9.48 5.51 -28.27
CA ARG A 119 9.85 5.57 -26.85
C ARG A 119 9.43 6.93 -26.26
N PRO A 120 9.24 7.04 -24.93
CA PRO A 120 8.65 8.23 -24.33
C PRO A 120 9.59 9.43 -24.27
N THR A 121 10.91 9.23 -24.23
CA THR A 121 11.89 10.31 -24.09
C THR A 121 13.05 10.15 -25.07
N ALA A 122 13.74 11.25 -25.38
CA ALA A 122 14.89 11.20 -26.28
C ALA A 122 15.96 10.20 -25.81
N ASN A 123 16.18 10.11 -24.49
CA ASN A 123 17.05 9.13 -23.84
C ASN A 123 16.49 8.71 -22.47
N SER A 124 16.87 7.52 -22.00
CA SER A 124 16.50 6.98 -20.68
C SER A 124 17.43 5.83 -20.28
N MET A 125 17.30 5.33 -19.05
CA MET A 125 18.03 4.13 -18.58
C MET A 125 17.79 2.89 -19.46
N MET A 126 16.62 2.76 -20.08
CA MET A 126 16.30 1.63 -20.97
C MET A 126 16.87 1.81 -22.38
N ARG A 127 17.50 2.95 -22.68
CA ARG A 127 18.15 3.22 -23.97
C ARG A 127 19.67 3.26 -23.84
N GLU A 128 20.18 4.01 -22.86
CA GLU A 128 21.61 4.18 -22.60
C GLU A 128 21.87 4.16 -21.09
N LEU A 129 22.98 3.55 -20.69
CA LEU A 129 23.42 3.53 -19.28
C LEU A 129 23.79 4.93 -18.77
N ASN A 130 23.84 5.10 -17.45
CA ASN A 130 24.09 6.38 -16.76
C ASN A 130 23.01 7.45 -17.01
N GLN A 131 21.81 7.02 -17.38
CA GLN A 131 20.62 7.86 -17.48
C GLN A 131 19.67 7.59 -16.32
N ARG A 132 18.65 8.42 -16.15
CA ARG A 132 17.51 8.10 -15.26
C ARG A 132 16.45 7.35 -16.06
N PHE A 133 15.62 6.56 -15.38
CA PHE A 133 14.37 6.10 -15.97
C PHE A 133 13.49 7.31 -16.33
N ASN A 134 12.82 7.23 -17.49
CA ASN A 134 11.72 8.13 -17.83
C ASN A 134 10.52 7.87 -16.92
N MET A 135 9.53 8.76 -16.92
CA MET A 135 8.37 8.63 -16.01
C MET A 135 7.55 7.36 -16.24
N PRO A 136 7.28 6.91 -17.48
CA PRO A 136 6.59 5.63 -17.69
C PRO A 136 7.34 4.44 -17.11
N GLY A 137 8.66 4.39 -17.28
CA GLY A 137 9.50 3.35 -16.70
C GLY A 137 9.55 3.40 -15.18
N ARG A 138 9.61 4.61 -14.60
CA ARG A 138 9.61 4.80 -13.14
C ARG A 138 8.25 4.46 -12.53
N GLU A 139 7.14 4.87 -13.16
CA GLU A 139 5.78 4.54 -12.74
C GLU A 139 5.58 3.02 -12.71
N ALA A 140 5.97 2.32 -13.78
CA ALA A 140 5.91 0.87 -13.83
C ALA A 140 6.71 0.21 -12.70
N LEU A 141 7.95 0.67 -12.45
CA LEU A 141 8.76 0.16 -11.33
C LEU A 141 8.09 0.39 -9.98
N ILE A 142 7.56 1.58 -9.71
CA ILE A 142 6.87 1.89 -8.45
C ILE A 142 5.67 0.95 -8.26
N ILE A 143 4.84 0.78 -9.29
CA ILE A 143 3.68 -0.11 -9.24
C ILE A 143 4.11 -1.56 -8.94
N GLU A 144 5.19 -2.05 -9.57
CA GLU A 144 5.67 -3.42 -9.31
C GLU A 144 6.28 -3.58 -7.91
N PHE A 145 6.93 -2.55 -7.36
CA PHE A 145 7.33 -2.56 -5.95
C PHE A 145 6.12 -2.60 -5.00
N SER A 146 5.08 -1.83 -5.29
CA SER A 146 3.87 -1.78 -4.46
C SER A 146 3.05 -3.07 -4.51
N LYS A 147 3.19 -3.91 -5.55
CA LYS A 147 2.55 -5.23 -5.61
C LYS A 147 3.15 -6.27 -4.66
N VAL A 148 4.38 -6.06 -4.20
CA VAL A 148 5.12 -7.01 -3.35
C VAL A 148 5.36 -6.48 -1.94
N VAL A 149 4.90 -5.25 -1.65
CA VAL A 149 5.02 -4.61 -0.34
C VAL A 149 3.62 -4.21 0.12
N ASP A 150 3.18 -4.77 1.25
CA ASP A 150 1.98 -4.30 1.93
C ASP A 150 2.25 -2.89 2.50
N LEU A 151 1.36 -1.94 2.20
CA LEU A 151 1.56 -0.55 2.64
C LEU A 151 1.36 -0.41 4.16
N ILE A 152 0.44 -1.17 4.75
CA ILE A 152 0.25 -1.26 6.19
C ILE A 152 0.86 -2.57 6.69
N GLU A 153 1.94 -2.48 7.49
CA GLU A 153 2.63 -3.66 8.04
C GLU A 153 1.96 -4.18 9.31
N ASP A 154 1.40 -3.28 10.12
CA ASP A 154 0.81 -3.63 11.40
C ASP A 154 -0.27 -2.63 11.81
N ARG A 155 -1.07 -3.02 12.81
CA ARG A 155 -2.14 -2.20 13.38
C ARG A 155 -2.16 -2.30 14.90
N ILE A 156 -2.56 -1.22 15.54
CA ILE A 156 -2.69 -1.11 16.99
C ILE A 156 -4.07 -0.54 17.29
N PRO A 157 -4.90 -1.22 18.10
CA PRO A 157 -4.74 -2.58 18.61
C PRO A 157 -4.66 -3.63 17.48
N ALA A 158 -3.94 -4.73 17.73
CA ALA A 158 -3.82 -5.84 16.78
C ALA A 158 -5.15 -6.59 16.60
N ASP A 159 -5.96 -6.66 17.65
CA ASP A 159 -7.30 -7.23 17.61
C ASP A 159 -8.22 -6.41 16.72
N SER A 160 -9.08 -7.09 15.95
CA SER A 160 -10.05 -6.44 15.07
C SER A 160 -11.29 -5.94 15.83
N ILE A 161 -11.40 -6.22 17.13
CA ILE A 161 -12.48 -5.75 18.00
C ILE A 161 -11.82 -4.88 19.08
N VAL A 162 -12.27 -3.64 19.23
CA VAL A 162 -11.64 -2.65 20.11
C VAL A 162 -12.67 -1.89 20.93
N PRO A 163 -12.34 -1.47 22.16
CA PRO A 163 -13.24 -0.65 22.95
C PRO A 163 -13.40 0.74 22.32
N ALA A 164 -14.54 1.40 22.57
CA ALA A 164 -14.87 2.72 22.04
C ALA A 164 -13.92 3.85 22.48
N ASP A 165 -13.09 3.63 23.50
CA ASP A 165 -12.07 4.55 23.99
C ASP A 165 -10.64 4.18 23.55
N ALA A 166 -10.49 3.22 22.64
CA ALA A 166 -9.19 2.83 22.13
C ALA A 166 -8.52 3.96 21.33
N ILE A 167 -7.19 3.88 21.25
CA ILE A 167 -6.40 4.62 20.27
C ILE A 167 -6.08 3.66 19.14
N ALA A 168 -6.75 3.83 18.00
CA ALA A 168 -6.49 3.06 16.79
C ALA A 168 -5.33 3.69 16.00
N SER A 169 -4.43 2.88 15.46
CA SER A 169 -3.26 3.34 14.72
C SER A 169 -2.76 2.25 13.76
N VAL A 170 -2.06 2.66 12.72
CA VAL A 170 -1.39 1.77 11.77
C VAL A 170 0.11 2.08 11.70
N VAL A 171 0.89 1.03 11.48
CA VAL A 171 2.31 1.12 11.13
C VAL A 171 2.41 0.90 9.63
N ALA A 172 2.75 1.95 8.90
CA ALA A 172 2.88 1.90 7.45
C ALA A 172 4.34 1.90 7.01
N VAL A 173 4.64 1.27 5.87
CA VAL A 173 5.92 1.42 5.19
C VAL A 173 6.00 2.84 4.65
N GLU A 174 6.72 3.72 5.33
CA GLU A 174 6.84 5.11 4.88
C GLU A 174 7.83 5.22 3.70
N PRO A 175 7.38 5.68 2.52
CA PRO A 175 8.29 6.04 1.45
C PRO A 175 9.04 7.33 1.82
N LEU A 176 9.90 7.83 0.92
CA LEU A 176 10.65 9.09 1.13
C LEU A 176 9.77 10.36 1.03
N HIS A 177 8.46 10.21 1.16
CA HIS A 177 7.42 11.24 1.12
C HIS A 177 6.26 10.84 2.05
N GLY A 178 5.33 11.77 2.32
CA GLY A 178 4.20 11.51 3.22
C GLY A 178 3.12 10.65 2.59
N LEU A 179 2.45 9.84 3.42
CA LEU A 179 1.26 9.06 3.05
C LEU A 179 -0.02 9.84 3.37
N ASP A 180 -1.08 9.56 2.61
CA ASP A 180 -2.41 10.10 2.86
C ASP A 180 -3.21 9.10 3.72
N TYR A 181 -3.76 9.60 4.83
CA TYR A 181 -4.61 8.84 5.73
C TYR A 181 -6.03 9.37 5.66
N ARG A 182 -7.01 8.49 5.45
CA ARG A 182 -8.44 8.80 5.54
C ARG A 182 -9.10 7.83 6.50
N TRP A 183 -9.63 8.36 7.60
CA TRP A 183 -10.42 7.56 8.54
C TRP A 183 -11.91 7.63 8.20
N GLU A 184 -12.61 6.52 8.39
CA GLU A 184 -14.04 6.36 8.14
C GLU A 184 -14.73 5.73 9.37
N HIS A 185 -15.95 6.19 9.66
CA HIS A 185 -16.91 5.58 10.58
C HIS A 185 -18.10 5.10 9.74
N ASP A 186 -18.35 3.79 9.70
CA ASP A 186 -19.37 3.13 8.88
C ASP A 186 -19.33 3.54 7.40
N GLY A 187 -18.12 3.71 6.87
CA GLY A 187 -17.86 4.12 5.49
C GLY A 187 -18.06 5.62 5.23
N ILE A 188 -18.31 6.43 6.26
CA ILE A 188 -18.39 7.89 6.17
C ILE A 188 -17.07 8.48 6.69
N GLU A 189 -16.44 9.33 5.88
CA GLU A 189 -15.18 9.99 6.24
C GLU A 189 -15.31 10.82 7.52
N ILE A 190 -14.33 10.66 8.43
CA ILE A 190 -14.17 11.45 9.65
C ILE A 190 -13.34 12.70 9.31
N PRO A 191 -13.92 13.91 9.34
CA PRO A 191 -13.23 15.10 8.86
C PRO A 191 -11.96 15.42 9.68
N ASN A 192 -10.87 15.72 8.98
CA ASN A 192 -9.56 16.09 9.55
C ASN A 192 -8.83 14.98 10.31
N ALA A 193 -9.35 13.75 10.33
CA ALA A 193 -8.60 12.58 10.78
C ALA A 193 -7.65 12.14 9.66
N THR A 194 -6.49 12.78 9.56
CA THR A 194 -5.52 12.59 8.47
C THR A 194 -4.13 12.16 8.94
N THR A 195 -4.07 11.47 10.09
CA THR A 195 -2.82 10.95 10.64
C THR A 195 -2.88 9.43 10.75
N SER A 196 -1.76 8.77 11.03
CA SER A 196 -1.68 7.32 11.23
C SER A 196 -2.35 6.83 12.51
N MET A 197 -2.99 7.72 13.28
CA MET A 197 -3.63 7.42 14.55
C MET A 197 -4.95 8.18 14.67
N LEU A 198 -5.92 7.55 15.33
CA LEU A 198 -7.20 8.12 15.71
C LEU A 198 -7.54 7.71 17.15
N ASP A 199 -7.80 8.70 17.99
CA ASP A 199 -8.36 8.49 19.33
C ASP A 199 -9.89 8.33 19.19
N LEU A 200 -10.39 7.12 19.36
CA LEU A 200 -11.79 6.79 19.15
C LEU A 200 -12.72 7.49 20.15
N SER A 201 -12.20 7.86 21.33
CA SER A 201 -12.97 8.62 22.33
C SER A 201 -13.39 10.01 21.84
N THR A 202 -12.75 10.52 20.78
CA THR A 202 -13.09 11.81 20.17
C THR A 202 -14.27 11.75 19.20
N ILE A 203 -14.66 10.53 18.79
CA ILE A 203 -15.81 10.31 17.91
C ILE A 203 -17.06 10.27 18.80
N ALA A 204 -17.96 11.23 18.59
CA ALA A 204 -19.25 11.20 19.28
C ALA A 204 -20.05 9.98 18.79
N THR A 205 -20.76 9.33 19.72
CA THR A 205 -21.77 8.29 19.44
C THR A 205 -21.25 7.02 18.77
N LEU A 206 -20.07 6.51 19.17
CA LEU A 206 -19.68 5.15 18.82
C LEU A 206 -20.58 4.14 19.55
N GLU A 207 -21.17 3.22 18.80
CA GLU A 207 -22.01 2.13 19.28
C GLU A 207 -21.33 0.77 19.12
N ASP A 208 -21.85 -0.24 19.83
CA ASP A 208 -21.41 -1.62 19.65
C ASP A 208 -21.69 -2.09 18.22
N GLY A 209 -20.65 -2.56 17.54
CA GLY A 209 -20.71 -3.03 16.15
C GLY A 209 -20.33 -1.99 15.11
N ASP A 210 -20.10 -0.72 15.49
CA ASP A 210 -19.66 0.32 14.55
C ASP A 210 -18.32 -0.05 13.90
N LEU A 211 -18.18 0.25 12.61
CA LEU A 211 -16.96 -0.02 11.86
C LEU A 211 -16.10 1.23 11.77
N ILE A 212 -14.88 1.14 12.31
CA ILE A 212 -13.82 2.13 12.11
C ILE A 212 -12.82 1.60 11.11
N SER A 213 -12.53 2.41 10.10
CA SER A 213 -11.58 2.05 9.05
C SER A 213 -10.56 3.15 8.84
N VAL A 214 -9.33 2.76 8.51
CA VAL A 214 -8.33 3.68 7.98
C VAL A 214 -7.94 3.20 6.59
N ILE A 215 -7.96 4.12 5.64
CA ILE A 215 -7.47 3.93 4.28
C ILE A 215 -6.18 4.72 4.18
N VAL A 216 -5.08 4.02 3.86
CA VAL A 216 -3.76 4.60 3.67
C VAL A 216 -3.44 4.55 2.19
N THR A 217 -3.01 5.67 1.61
CA THR A 217 -2.67 5.77 0.18
C THR A 217 -1.27 6.35 0.04
N ASP A 218 -0.46 5.80 -0.87
CA ASP A 218 0.74 6.49 -1.37
C ASP A 218 0.34 7.49 -2.48
N PRO A 219 0.42 8.81 -2.21
CA PRO A 219 -0.04 9.84 -3.13
C PRO A 219 1.04 10.29 -4.12
N THR A 220 2.13 9.53 -4.27
CA THR A 220 3.26 9.94 -5.12
C THR A 220 2.79 10.37 -6.51
N ASP A 221 3.26 11.54 -6.93
CA ASP A 221 2.97 12.12 -8.25
C ASP A 221 3.70 11.39 -9.38
N MET A 222 4.59 10.46 -9.02
CA MET A 222 5.34 9.61 -9.92
C MET A 222 4.51 8.44 -10.47
N VAL A 223 3.31 8.22 -9.92
CA VAL A 223 2.28 7.36 -10.47
C VAL A 223 1.10 8.26 -10.84
N ARG A 224 0.57 8.12 -12.05
CA ARG A 224 -0.64 8.80 -12.55
C ARG A 224 -1.73 7.82 -12.93
N ASP A 225 -1.43 6.52 -12.96
CA ASP A 225 -2.44 5.47 -13.09
C ASP A 225 -3.21 5.29 -11.78
N GLU A 226 -4.36 5.98 -11.67
CA GLU A 226 -5.21 5.91 -10.49
C GLU A 226 -5.87 4.54 -10.28
N ALA A 227 -6.01 3.72 -11.33
CA ALA A 227 -6.46 2.34 -11.15
C ALA A 227 -5.36 1.52 -10.46
N ALA A 228 -4.11 1.64 -10.92
CA ALA A 228 -2.98 0.99 -10.26
C ALA A 228 -2.77 1.50 -8.83
N ARG A 229 -2.98 2.80 -8.57
CA ARG A 229 -2.92 3.36 -7.21
C ARG A 229 -3.98 2.76 -6.30
N THR A 230 -5.20 2.63 -6.80
CA THR A 230 -6.31 2.01 -6.05
C THR A 230 -6.02 0.55 -5.74
N ASP A 231 -5.50 -0.20 -6.72
CA ASP A 231 -5.32 -1.64 -6.60
C ASP A 231 -4.08 -2.03 -5.77
N TRP A 232 -3.00 -1.24 -5.82
CA TRP A 232 -1.69 -1.66 -5.32
C TRP A 232 -1.02 -0.65 -4.38
N MET A 233 -1.49 0.59 -4.31
CA MET A 233 -0.87 1.65 -3.51
C MET A 233 -1.84 2.24 -2.48
N THR A 234 -2.95 1.55 -2.25
CA THR A 234 -3.98 1.88 -1.27
C THR A 234 -4.23 0.64 -0.43
N ASP A 235 -4.20 0.79 0.89
CA ASP A 235 -4.45 -0.31 1.82
C ASP A 235 -5.46 0.11 2.90
N ARG A 236 -6.13 -0.87 3.50
CA ARG A 236 -7.24 -0.66 4.43
C ARG A 236 -7.11 -1.56 5.65
N VAL A 237 -7.27 -0.96 6.82
CA VAL A 237 -7.48 -1.68 8.08
C VAL A 237 -8.81 -1.31 8.68
N ASP A 238 -9.46 -2.32 9.25
CA ASP A 238 -10.79 -2.25 9.85
C ASP A 238 -10.72 -2.70 11.32
N TRP A 239 -11.45 -1.98 12.18
CA TRP A 239 -11.77 -2.34 13.55
C TRP A 239 -13.28 -2.25 13.76
N ILE A 240 -13.82 -3.22 14.49
CA ILE A 240 -15.20 -3.20 14.97
C ILE A 240 -15.17 -2.68 16.41
N VAL A 241 -15.93 -1.63 16.68
CA VAL A 241 -16.10 -1.14 18.04
C VAL A 241 -16.90 -2.18 18.80
N SER A 242 -16.34 -2.68 19.89
CA SER A 242 -17.14 -3.28 20.95
C SER A 242 -17.51 -2.18 21.92
N ALA A 243 -18.79 -2.12 22.30
CA ALA A 243 -19.11 -1.48 23.57
C ALA A 243 -18.24 -2.14 24.65
N PRO A 244 -17.79 -1.40 25.68
CA PRO A 244 -17.38 -2.07 26.90
C PRO A 244 -18.50 -3.05 27.23
N SER A 245 -18.18 -4.35 27.36
CA SER A 245 -19.18 -5.35 27.69
C SER A 245 -19.98 -4.79 28.84
N ALA A 246 -21.31 -4.65 28.67
CA ALA A 246 -22.17 -4.23 29.77
C ALA A 246 -21.73 -5.06 30.99
N PRO A 247 -21.24 -4.41 32.05
CA PRO A 247 -20.51 -5.13 33.08
C PRO A 247 -21.43 -6.20 33.64
N ASP A 248 -20.92 -7.44 33.59
CA ASP A 248 -21.74 -8.62 33.80
C ASP A 248 -22.14 -8.67 35.28
N PRO A 249 -23.44 -8.59 35.62
CA PRO A 249 -23.86 -8.69 37.01
C PRO A 249 -23.65 -10.09 37.60
N ASP A 250 -23.30 -11.11 36.79
CA ASP A 250 -22.76 -12.39 37.26
C ASP A 250 -21.27 -12.23 37.63
N LEU A 251 -21.03 -11.74 38.85
CA LEU A 251 -19.70 -11.43 39.35
C LEU A 251 -18.87 -12.67 39.66
N ASN A 252 -19.50 -13.85 39.73
CA ASN A 252 -18.86 -15.11 40.05
C ASN A 252 -18.68 -16.05 38.84
N GLY A 253 -19.35 -15.76 37.71
CA GLY A 253 -19.23 -16.43 36.43
C GLY A 253 -19.92 -17.80 36.35
N ASP A 254 -20.94 -18.07 37.18
CA ASP A 254 -21.65 -19.36 37.19
C ASP A 254 -22.85 -19.44 36.24
N GLY A 255 -23.10 -18.37 35.49
CA GLY A 255 -24.20 -18.22 34.54
C GLY A 255 -25.50 -17.80 35.21
N ARG A 256 -25.48 -17.35 36.47
CA ARG A 256 -26.62 -16.80 37.21
C ARG A 256 -26.23 -15.46 37.83
N VAL A 257 -27.24 -14.59 37.97
CA VAL A 257 -27.17 -13.39 38.81
C VAL A 257 -28.04 -13.64 40.03
N ASP A 258 -27.42 -13.88 41.18
CA ASP A 258 -28.12 -14.21 42.41
C ASP A 258 -27.44 -13.65 43.69
N GLY A 259 -27.78 -14.22 44.85
CA GLY A 259 -27.26 -13.78 46.14
C GLY A 259 -25.74 -13.92 46.28
N ALA A 260 -25.10 -14.80 45.51
CA ALA A 260 -23.65 -14.92 45.45
C ALA A 260 -23.02 -13.65 44.85
N ASP A 261 -23.57 -13.16 43.74
CA ASP A 261 -23.08 -11.96 43.05
C ASP A 261 -23.32 -10.70 43.88
N LEU A 262 -24.51 -10.57 44.50
CA LEU A 262 -24.76 -9.50 45.46
C LEU A 262 -23.80 -9.54 46.64
N GLY A 263 -23.46 -10.74 47.12
CA GLY A 263 -22.45 -10.94 48.14
C GLY A 263 -21.09 -10.39 47.71
N ILE A 264 -20.68 -10.64 46.46
CA ILE A 264 -19.44 -10.10 45.89
C ILE A 264 -19.53 -8.57 45.78
N MET A 265 -20.59 -8.00 45.21
CA MET A 265 -20.74 -6.54 45.07
C MET A 265 -20.64 -5.83 46.42
N LEU A 266 -21.27 -6.38 47.47
CA LEU A 266 -21.23 -5.79 48.81
C LEU A 266 -19.83 -5.80 49.45
N LEU A 267 -18.92 -6.70 49.03
CA LEU A 267 -17.52 -6.65 49.47
C LEU A 267 -16.79 -5.41 48.94
N TYR A 268 -17.22 -4.90 47.79
CA TYR A 268 -16.64 -3.73 47.13
C TYR A 268 -17.46 -2.45 47.35
N TRP A 269 -18.52 -2.50 48.16
CA TRP A 269 -19.40 -1.35 48.38
C TRP A 269 -18.65 -0.11 48.91
N GLY A 270 -18.81 1.02 48.23
CA GLY A 270 -18.13 2.28 48.54
C GLY A 270 -16.63 2.26 48.24
N SER A 271 -16.13 1.24 47.54
CA SER A 271 -14.78 1.20 46.99
C SER A 271 -14.76 1.64 45.53
N SER A 272 -13.57 1.89 44.99
CA SER A 272 -13.38 2.23 43.58
C SER A 272 -13.04 0.99 42.76
N GLY A 273 -13.88 0.67 41.76
CA GLY A 273 -13.55 -0.26 40.67
C GLY A 273 -14.22 -1.65 40.69
N THR A 274 -13.71 -2.51 39.80
CA THR A 274 -14.25 -3.85 39.50
C THR A 274 -14.07 -4.85 40.65
N PRO A 275 -14.93 -5.89 40.73
CA PRO A 275 -15.99 -6.24 39.79
C PRO A 275 -17.34 -5.56 40.07
N GLY A 276 -17.48 -4.75 41.12
CA GLY A 276 -18.77 -4.21 41.56
C GLY A 276 -19.26 -2.93 40.88
N ASP A 277 -18.40 -2.25 40.12
CA ASP A 277 -18.71 -1.01 39.38
C ASP A 277 -19.34 -1.37 38.03
N LEU A 278 -20.68 -1.48 38.03
CA LEU A 278 -21.50 -1.90 36.92
C LEU A 278 -22.04 -0.72 36.08
N ASP A 279 -22.01 0.52 36.58
CA ASP A 279 -22.37 1.68 35.78
C ASP A 279 -21.17 2.46 35.23
N GLY A 280 -19.96 2.09 35.67
CA GLY A 280 -18.69 2.64 35.20
C GLY A 280 -18.38 4.02 35.75
N ASP A 281 -19.05 4.47 36.82
CA ASP A 281 -18.85 5.80 37.41
C ASP A 281 -17.60 5.89 38.32
N GLY A 282 -16.92 4.77 38.54
CA GLY A 282 -15.72 4.65 39.37
C GLY A 282 -16.00 4.34 40.84
N GLN A 283 -17.27 4.12 41.24
CA GLN A 283 -17.69 3.77 42.59
C GLN A 283 -18.71 2.63 42.58
N VAL A 284 -18.54 1.67 43.50
CA VAL A 284 -19.57 0.66 43.74
C VAL A 284 -20.64 1.18 44.70
N GLY A 285 -21.86 1.36 44.24
CA GLY A 285 -22.96 1.93 45.00
C GLY A 285 -24.36 1.60 44.51
N GLY A 286 -25.29 2.50 44.83
CA GLY A 286 -26.71 2.34 44.55
C GLY A 286 -27.06 2.14 43.07
N PRO A 287 -26.44 2.89 42.14
CA PRO A 287 -26.63 2.68 40.70
C PRO A 287 -26.25 1.27 40.24
N ASP A 288 -25.10 0.75 40.68
CA ASP A 288 -24.63 -0.60 40.32
C ASP A 288 -25.55 -1.69 40.84
N LEU A 289 -26.01 -1.52 42.09
CA LEU A 289 -27.03 -2.41 42.65
C LEU A 289 -28.32 -2.41 41.82
N GLY A 290 -28.68 -1.26 41.25
CA GLY A 290 -29.80 -1.15 40.32
C GLY A 290 -29.61 -2.02 39.07
N ILE A 291 -28.41 -2.03 38.50
CA ILE A 291 -28.05 -2.84 37.33
C ILE A 291 -28.05 -4.32 37.67
N MET A 292 -27.44 -4.71 38.80
CA MET A 292 -27.42 -6.11 39.26
C MET A 292 -28.83 -6.66 39.48
N LEU A 293 -29.70 -5.89 40.16
CA LEU A 293 -31.08 -6.32 40.41
C LEU A 293 -31.91 -6.39 39.12
N ALA A 294 -31.60 -5.57 38.11
CA ALA A 294 -32.25 -5.67 36.81
C ALA A 294 -31.87 -6.97 36.06
N GLY A 295 -30.66 -7.49 36.29
CA GLY A 295 -30.17 -8.76 35.74
C GLY A 295 -30.53 -10.01 36.55
N TRP A 296 -31.23 -9.87 37.69
CA TRP A 296 -31.44 -10.96 38.65
C TRP A 296 -32.12 -12.19 38.04
N THR A 297 -31.51 -13.36 38.19
CA THR A 297 -31.98 -14.63 37.61
C THR A 297 -32.56 -15.63 38.61
N GLY A 298 -32.36 -15.40 39.92
CA GLY A 298 -33.01 -16.17 40.99
C GLY A 298 -32.12 -17.10 41.77
#